data_AF-A0A7C7G8A4-F1
#
_entry.id   AF-A0A7C7G8A4-F1
#
_cell.length_a   1.000
_cell.length_b   1.000
_cell.length_c   1.000
_cell.angle_alpha   90.00
_cell.angle_beta   90.00
_cell.angle_gamma   90.00
#
_symmetry.space_group_name_H-M   'P 1'
#
loop_
_entity.id
_entity.type
_entity.pdbx_description
1 polymer ?
#
loop_
_entity_poly.entity_id
_entity_poly.type
_entity_poly.pdbx_seq_one_letter_code
_entity_poly.pdbx_strand_id
1 'polypeptide(L)' 'MYSIAVIIPTYKRYDDLKVCIQSIIGQSRHPEELIIIDDDELPDIPQSHI' A
#
# COMPACT_ATOMS: atom_id res chain seq x y z
N MET A 1 -6.43 -20.38 14.32
CA MET A 1 -6.41 -18.92 14.10
C MET A 1 -5.92 -18.68 12.69
N TYR A 2 -6.58 -17.80 11.93
CA TYR A 2 -6.23 -17.56 10.52
C TYR A 2 -5.35 -16.32 10.40
N SER A 3 -4.39 -16.33 9.48
CA SER A 3 -3.64 -15.14 9.11
C SER A 3 -4.45 -14.28 8.13
N ILE A 4 -4.28 -12.97 8.23
CA ILE A 4 -4.86 -11.95 7.36
C ILE A 4 -3.73 -11.13 6.75
N ALA A 5 -3.70 -11.10 5.42
CA ALA A 5 -2.97 -10.11 4.65
C ALA A 5 -3.96 -9.08 4.08
N VAL A 6 -3.60 -7.80 4.16
CA VAL A 6 -4.37 -6.70 3.55
C VAL A 6 -3.56 -6.14 2.37
N ILE A 7 -4.18 -6.09 1.20
CA ILE A 7 -3.58 -5.59 -0.03
C ILE A 7 -4.33 -4.35 -0.48
N ILE A 8 -3.62 -3.23 -0.64
CA ILE A 8 -4.19 -1.93 -1.02
C ILE A 8 -3.57 -1.48 -2.35
N PRO A 9 -4.24 -1.72 -3.49
CA PRO A 9 -3.91 -1.00 -4.72
C PRO A 9 -4.34 0.46 -4.61
N THR A 10 -3.48 1.37 -5.02
CA THR A 10 -3.73 2.82 -4.95
C THR A 10 -3.06 3.54 -6.11
N TYR A 11 -3.66 4.65 -6.55
CA TYR A 11 -3.12 5.52 -7.60
C TYR A 11 -3.39 6.98 -7.24
N LYS A 12 -2.33 7.76 -6.98
CA LYS A 12 -2.41 9.21 -6.71
C LYS A 12 -3.43 9.60 -5.63
N ARG A 13 -3.56 8.77 -4.58
CA ARG A 13 -4.54 8.94 -3.48
C ARG A 13 -3.88 9.07 -2.11
N TYR A 14 -2.89 9.96 -2.00
CA TYR A 14 -2.08 10.08 -0.77
C TYR A 14 -2.93 10.33 0.50
N ASP A 15 -3.86 11.28 0.46
CA ASP A 15 -4.66 11.63 1.64
C ASP A 15 -5.64 10.52 2.04
N ASP A 16 -6.33 9.91 1.07
CA ASP A 16 -7.21 8.76 1.31
C ASP A 16 -6.43 7.55 1.85
N LEU A 17 -5.26 7.28 1.29
CA LEU A 17 -4.38 6.18 1.71
C LEU A 17 -3.94 6.37 3.16
N LYS A 18 -3.60 7.60 3.56
CA LYS A 18 -3.22 7.92 4.93
C LYS A 18 -4.35 7.62 5.91
N VAL A 19 -5.59 8.03 5.60
CA VAL A 19 -6.77 7.74 6.43
C VAL A 19 -7.05 6.23 6.48
N CYS A 20 -6.92 5.54 5.34
CA CYS A 20 -7.10 4.09 5.25
C CYS A 20 -6.12 3.33 6.15
N ILE A 21 -4.82 3.65 6.06
CA ILE A 21 -3.78 3.03 6.89
C ILE A 21 -4.02 3.28 8.38
N GLN A 22 -4.38 4.51 8.76
CA GLN A 22 -4.70 4.84 10.15
C GLN A 22 -5.88 4.02 10.68
N SER A 23 -6.91 3.81 9.86
CA SER A 23 -8.06 2.96 10.22
C SER A 23 -7.67 1.50 10.44
N ILE A 24 -6.77 0.96 9.61
CA ILE A 24 -6.28 -0.42 9.71
C ILE A 24 -5.42 -0.61 10.97
N ILE A 25 -4.52 0.35 11.25
CA ILE A 25 -3.69 0.34 12.46
C ILE A 25 -4.55 0.46 13.73
N GLY A 26 -5.70 1.14 13.65
CA GLY A 26 -6.64 1.29 14.77
C GLY A 26 -7.53 0.07 15.05
N GLN A 27 -7.47 -0.99 14.25
CA GLN A 27 -8.30 -2.19 14.47
C GLN A 27 -7.84 -2.97 15.70
N SER A 28 -8.79 -3.58 16.42
CA SER A 28 -8.50 -4.46 17.56
C SER A 28 -7.79 -5.78 17.18
N ARG A 29 -7.86 -6.15 15.90
CA ARG A 29 -7.12 -7.26 15.31
C ARG A 29 -6.29 -6.72 14.15
N HIS A 30 -4.97 -6.79 14.28
CA HIS A 30 -4.04 -6.38 13.23
C HIS A 30 -3.89 -7.49 12.18
N PRO A 31 -3.72 -7.12 10.89
CA PRO A 31 -3.21 -8.06 9.90
C PRO A 31 -1.74 -8.38 10.19
N GLU A 32 -1.27 -9.55 9.80
CA GLU A 32 0.15 -9.89 9.86
C GLU A 32 0.94 -9.16 8.76
N GLU A 33 0.28 -8.88 7.63
CA GLU A 33 0.89 -8.20 6.48
C GLU A 33 -0.02 -7.10 5.92
N LEU A 34 0.58 -5.95 5.61
CA LEU A 34 -0.06 -4.84 4.91
C LEU A 34 0.82 -4.49 3.69
N ILE A 35 0.28 -4.72 2.49
CA ILE A 35 0.98 -4.53 1.22
C ILE A 35 0.30 -3.40 0.46
N ILE A 36 1.05 -2.35 0.13
CA ILE A 36 0.57 -1.22 -0.67
C ILE A 36 1.14 -1.38 -2.08
N ILE A 37 0.25 -1.42 -3.06
CA ILE A 37 0.62 -1.44 -4.48
C ILE A 37 0.33 -0.04 -5.01
N ASP A 38 1.39 0.76 -5.14
CA ASP A 38 1.31 2.10 -5.71
C ASP A 38 1.45 2.00 -7.23
N ASP A 39 0.35 2.24 -7.94
CA ASP A 39 0.24 2.15 -9.40
C ASP A 39 0.66 3.48 -10.07
N ASP A 40 1.60 4.20 -9.49
CA ASP A 40 2.06 5.47 -10.07
C ASP A 40 3.02 5.25 -11.24
N GLU A 41 2.99 6.20 -12.17
CA GLU A 41 3.94 6.19 -13.28
C GLU A 41 5.31 6.63 -12.76
N LEU A 42 6.25 5.69 -12.70
CA LEU A 42 7.66 6.04 -12.50
C LEU A 42 8.14 6.83 -13.74
N PRO A 43 8.97 7.86 -13.56
CA PRO A 43 9.62 8.51 -14.68
C PRO A 43 10.40 7.48 -15.49
N ASP A 44 10.40 7.62 -16.82
CA ASP A 44 11.19 6.76 -17.72
C ASP A 44 12.63 6.68 -17.23
N ILE A 45 13.05 5.50 -16.77
CA ILE A 45 14.44 5.23 -16.42
C ILE A 45 15.15 4.84 -17.72
N PRO A 46 16.11 5.64 -18.22
CA PRO A 46 16.85 5.26 -19.42
C PRO A 46 17.53 3.91 -19.21
N GLN A 47 17.23 2.94 -20.08
CA GLN A 47 17.77 1.57 -20.01
C GLN A 47 19.30 1.49 -20.22
N SER A 48 20.00 2.61 -20.42
CA SER A 48 21.44 2.65 -20.70
C SER A 48 22.34 2.46 -19.47
N HIS A 49 21.79 2.22 -18.28
CA HIS A 49 22.55 2.06 -17.03
C HIS A 49 22.19 0.80 -16.22
N ILE A 50 21.64 -0.23 -16.88
CA ILE A 50 21.48 -1.58 -16.31
C ILE A 50 22.52 -2.50 -16.95
#